data_AF-A0A813LPT0-F1
#
_entry.id   AF-A0A813LPT0-F1
#
_cell.length_a   1.000
_cell.length_b   1.000
_cell.length_c   1.000
_cell.angle_alpha   90.00
_cell.angle_beta   90.00
_cell.angle_gamma   90.00
#
_symmetry.space_group_name_H-M   'P 1'
#
loop_
_entity.id
_entity.type
_entity.pdbx_description
1 polymer ?
#
loop_
_entity_poly.entity_id
_entity_poly.type
_entity_poly.pdbx_seq_one_letter_code
_entity_poly.pdbx_strand_id
1 'polypeptide(L)'
;MAAHSNDVPDAEVGKRMTTGGYISAQGRQNLPKYHYSGSDNSYLYRLVCSPLAEMLVQSTPQWVAPNLITCLGLLCNIFGHLLVMVYSPDLKSSCPPWVWMVLGISTLVSQTLDNMDGKQARRTGTSSPLGLMLDHGADALNVNLCSINVMALLQVGDYRAMCFSVWFNSCTSFFFATWEEYQTGSLYLGVFNGPTDGLLIVALSFFVTALAEDQFRFWDAEFAFGISRKFAMTGFYTVCVFGTVLGNLLAVKQAISGLRSERSTRMPFVSALLLTIPFCAVLLGGVLGLFCGWSSVFASEPRLFFWCLGLMFLIL
;
A
#
# COMPACT_ATOMS: atom_id res chain seq x y z
N MET A 1 51.99 8.98 -28.13
CA MET A 1 52.20 7.52 -28.08
C MET A 1 51.36 6.99 -26.94
N ALA A 2 50.12 6.58 -27.21
CA ALA A 2 49.71 5.17 -27.38
C ALA A 2 49.84 4.42 -26.03
N ALA A 3 48.75 4.36 -25.25
CA ALA A 3 47.73 3.30 -25.27
C ALA A 3 48.22 2.00 -24.62
N HIS A 4 47.61 1.62 -23.50
CA HIS A 4 47.29 0.22 -23.23
C HIS A 4 45.98 0.12 -22.45
N SER A 5 44.98 -0.37 -23.16
CA SER A 5 43.70 -0.85 -22.66
C SER A 5 43.92 -2.07 -21.78
N ASN A 6 43.25 -2.09 -20.62
CA ASN A 6 42.94 -3.33 -19.93
C ASN A 6 41.46 -3.61 -20.18
N ASP A 7 41.18 -4.21 -21.33
CA ASP A 7 39.92 -4.85 -21.62
C ASP A 7 39.76 -6.03 -20.66
N VAL A 8 38.78 -5.92 -19.75
CA VAL A 8 38.28 -7.06 -18.99
C VAL A 8 37.33 -7.80 -19.92
N PRO A 9 37.55 -9.08 -20.24
CA PRO A 9 36.77 -9.77 -21.26
C PRO A 9 35.30 -9.94 -20.84
N ASP A 10 34.40 -9.69 -21.79
CA ASP A 10 32.93 -9.74 -21.73
C ASP A 10 32.33 -11.13 -21.39
N ALA A 11 33.10 -12.05 -20.81
CA ALA A 11 32.67 -13.41 -20.50
C ALA A 11 32.16 -13.60 -19.05
N GLU A 12 32.22 -12.59 -18.18
CA GLU A 12 31.74 -12.68 -16.79
C GLU A 12 30.33 -12.15 -16.52
N VAL A 13 29.63 -11.63 -17.53
CA VAL A 13 28.26 -11.11 -17.36
C VAL A 13 27.24 -12.24 -17.11
N GLY A 14 27.55 -13.49 -17.49
CA GLY A 14 26.62 -14.62 -17.46
C GLY A 14 26.61 -15.51 -16.21
N LYS A 15 27.45 -15.27 -15.19
CA LYS A 15 27.63 -16.22 -14.06
C LYS A 15 27.32 -15.69 -12.66
N ARG A 16 26.74 -14.49 -12.52
CA ARG A 16 26.38 -13.92 -11.20
C ARG A 16 24.93 -14.17 -10.75
N MET A 17 24.11 -14.88 -11.51
CA MET A 17 22.70 -15.09 -11.14
C MET A 17 22.41 -16.26 -10.18
N THR A 18 23.39 -17.08 -9.80
CA THR A 18 23.06 -18.33 -9.07
C THR A 18 23.62 -18.46 -7.65
N THR A 19 24.36 -17.48 -7.11
CA THR A 19 24.82 -17.51 -5.69
C THR A 19 24.90 -16.14 -4.99
N GLY A 20 24.29 -15.10 -5.56
CA GLY A 20 24.21 -13.78 -4.91
C GLY A 20 22.98 -13.69 -4.01
N GLY A 21 23.15 -13.61 -2.68
CA GLY A 21 22.03 -13.34 -1.78
C GLY A 21 21.22 -12.12 -2.23
N TYR A 22 19.92 -12.10 -1.89
CA TYR A 22 18.92 -11.07 -2.27
C TYR A 22 19.41 -9.61 -2.14
N ILE A 23 20.39 -9.37 -1.26
CA ILE A 23 21.07 -8.09 -1.11
C ILE A 23 22.46 -8.15 -1.79
N SER A 24 22.67 -7.26 -2.77
CA SER A 24 23.95 -7.07 -3.44
C SER A 24 25.07 -6.78 -2.43
N ALA A 25 26.33 -7.08 -2.79
CA ALA A 25 27.47 -6.80 -1.92
C ALA A 25 27.54 -5.31 -1.52
N GLN A 26 27.22 -4.43 -2.48
CA GLN A 26 27.10 -2.99 -2.24
C GLN A 26 25.94 -2.65 -1.29
N GLY A 27 24.79 -3.32 -1.46
CA GLY A 27 23.63 -3.17 -0.58
C GLY A 27 23.96 -3.55 0.86
N ARG A 28 24.68 -4.67 1.08
CA ARG A 28 25.10 -5.10 2.42
C ARG A 28 26.04 -4.11 3.10
N GLN A 29 26.93 -3.46 2.35
CA GLN A 29 27.82 -2.43 2.89
C GLN A 29 27.09 -1.11 3.21
N ASN A 30 26.03 -0.81 2.47
CA ASN A 30 25.25 0.41 2.64
C ASN A 30 24.09 0.26 3.65
N LEU A 31 23.63 -0.96 3.92
CA LEU A 31 22.52 -1.24 4.83
C LEU A 31 22.69 -0.63 6.23
N PRO A 32 23.88 -0.73 6.90
CA PRO A 32 24.08 -0.10 8.20
C PRO A 32 24.09 1.43 8.15
N LYS A 33 24.25 2.03 6.97
CA LYS A 33 24.28 3.49 6.73
C LYS A 33 22.92 4.04 6.31
N TYR A 34 21.92 3.17 6.12
CA TYR A 34 20.60 3.59 5.71
C TYR A 34 19.89 4.27 6.89
N HIS A 35 19.32 5.45 6.62
CA HIS A 35 18.53 6.21 7.57
C HIS A 35 17.22 6.57 6.89
N TYR A 36 16.10 6.27 7.55
CA TYR A 36 14.78 6.61 7.05
C TYR A 36 14.63 8.14 6.96
N SER A 37 14.04 8.61 5.88
CA SER A 37 13.70 10.01 5.65
C SER A 37 12.27 10.05 5.14
N GLY A 38 11.41 10.81 5.80
CA GLY A 38 10.00 10.91 5.43
C GLY A 38 9.39 12.22 5.88
N SER A 39 8.41 12.71 5.15
CA SER A 39 7.62 13.88 5.53
C SER A 39 6.16 13.66 5.17
N ASP A 40 5.25 13.85 6.14
CA ASP A 40 3.82 13.88 5.89
C ASP A 40 3.27 15.31 6.05
N ASN A 41 2.70 15.79 4.95
CA ASN A 41 2.13 17.12 4.83
C ASN A 41 0.61 17.15 5.04
N SER A 42 -0.03 16.01 5.28
CA SER A 42 -1.46 15.93 5.58
C SER A 42 -1.80 16.73 6.83
N TYR A 43 -2.86 17.52 6.73
CA TYR A 43 -3.38 18.26 7.86
C TYR A 43 -3.90 17.32 8.95
N LEU A 44 -4.55 16.22 8.54
CA LEU A 44 -5.03 15.21 9.48
C LEU A 44 -3.87 14.57 10.24
N TYR A 45 -2.78 14.23 9.54
CA TYR A 45 -1.58 13.69 10.18
C TYR A 45 -1.01 14.68 11.19
N ARG A 46 -0.75 15.91 10.77
CA ARG A 46 -0.07 16.93 11.58
C ARG A 46 -0.87 17.37 12.79
N LEU A 47 -2.19 17.49 12.64
CA LEU A 47 -3.07 18.03 13.67
C LEU A 47 -3.64 16.96 14.60
N VAL A 48 -3.78 15.72 14.13
CA VAL A 48 -4.47 14.65 14.86
C VAL A 48 -3.58 13.41 15.04
N CYS A 49 -3.18 12.75 13.94
CA CYS A 49 -2.54 11.42 14.04
C CYS A 49 -1.17 11.49 14.73
N SER A 50 -0.32 12.44 14.35
CA SER A 50 1.03 12.58 14.92
C SER A 50 0.99 12.99 16.40
N PRO A 51 0.23 14.02 16.83
CA PRO A 51 0.10 14.34 18.26
C PRO A 51 -0.49 13.20 19.09
N LEU A 52 -1.51 12.49 18.56
CA LEU A 52 -2.09 11.32 19.22
C LEU A 52 -1.05 10.21 19.41
N ALA A 53 -0.34 9.86 18.34
CA ALA A 53 0.71 8.83 18.39
C ALA A 53 1.85 9.23 19.33
N GLU A 54 2.23 10.50 19.41
CA GLU A 54 3.24 10.99 20.36
C GLU A 54 2.78 10.81 21.81
N MET A 55 1.54 11.20 22.12
CA MET A 55 0.96 11.03 23.46
C MET A 55 0.91 9.54 23.86
N LEU A 56 0.47 8.68 22.96
CA LEU A 56 0.39 7.25 23.20
C LEU A 56 1.79 6.63 23.35
N VAL A 57 2.73 7.00 22.49
CA VAL A 57 4.12 6.54 22.58
C VAL A 57 4.73 6.91 23.92
N GLN A 58 4.47 8.10 24.47
CA GLN A 58 4.98 8.46 25.81
C GLN A 58 4.50 7.50 26.91
N SER A 59 3.27 7.00 26.77
CA SER A 59 2.66 6.04 27.70
C SER A 59 3.08 4.58 27.42
N THR A 60 3.60 4.28 26.23
CA THR A 60 4.12 2.95 25.88
C THR A 60 5.39 2.63 26.69
N PRO A 61 5.49 1.46 27.34
CA PRO A 61 6.69 1.06 28.06
C PRO A 61 7.91 0.95 27.14
N GLN A 62 9.11 1.28 27.66
CA GLN A 62 10.37 1.24 26.89
C GLN A 62 10.76 -0.16 26.39
N TRP A 63 10.29 -1.22 27.05
CA TRP A 63 10.57 -2.60 26.65
C TRP A 63 9.71 -3.07 25.47
N VAL A 64 8.67 -2.33 25.10
CA VAL A 64 7.85 -2.65 23.93
C VAL A 64 8.65 -2.32 22.67
N ALA A 65 9.01 -3.37 21.93
CA ALA A 65 9.71 -3.22 20.66
C ALA A 65 8.81 -2.54 19.61
N PRO A 66 9.34 -1.63 18.78
CA PRO A 66 8.61 -1.01 17.67
C PRO A 66 7.95 -2.04 16.73
N ASN A 67 8.70 -3.07 16.34
CA ASN A 67 8.21 -4.14 15.47
C ASN A 67 7.01 -4.90 16.07
N LEU A 68 6.88 -4.94 17.40
CA LEU A 68 5.70 -5.53 18.04
C LEU A 68 4.47 -4.64 17.81
N ILE A 69 4.62 -3.32 17.85
CA ILE A 69 3.55 -2.36 17.58
C ILE A 69 3.06 -2.53 16.13
N THR A 70 3.97 -2.59 15.16
CA THR A 70 3.67 -2.89 13.74
C THR A 70 2.89 -4.20 13.60
N CYS A 71 3.38 -5.29 14.21
CA CYS A 71 2.72 -6.59 14.17
C CYS A 71 1.32 -6.58 14.81
N LEU A 72 1.13 -5.85 15.91
CA LEU A 72 -0.19 -5.71 16.54
C LEU A 72 -1.17 -4.98 15.61
N GLY A 73 -0.73 -3.92 14.94
CA GLY A 73 -1.52 -3.22 13.92
C GLY A 73 -1.94 -4.16 12.79
N LEU A 74 -1.01 -4.96 12.28
CA LEU A 74 -1.31 -5.96 11.25
C LEU A 74 -2.32 -7.03 11.75
N LEU A 75 -2.16 -7.54 12.98
CA LEU A 75 -3.07 -8.53 13.56
C LEU A 75 -4.49 -8.00 13.72
N CYS A 76 -4.67 -6.74 14.08
CA CYS A 76 -6.00 -6.09 14.14
C CYS A 76 -6.70 -6.09 12.76
N ASN A 77 -5.97 -5.80 11.70
CA ASN A 77 -6.50 -5.82 10.33
C ASN A 77 -6.75 -7.24 9.81
N ILE A 78 -5.87 -8.20 10.11
CA ILE A 78 -6.08 -9.62 9.80
C ILE A 78 -7.35 -10.12 10.49
N PHE A 79 -7.53 -9.83 11.77
CA PHE A 79 -8.74 -10.24 12.51
C PHE A 79 -10.01 -9.69 11.86
N GLY A 80 -10.04 -8.39 11.54
CA GLY A 80 -11.17 -7.79 10.81
C GLY A 80 -11.41 -8.44 9.45
N HIS A 81 -10.36 -8.68 8.68
CA HIS A 81 -10.46 -9.35 7.39
C HIS A 81 -11.05 -10.78 7.50
N LEU A 82 -10.64 -11.56 8.50
CA LEU A 82 -11.16 -12.90 8.74
C LEU A 82 -12.66 -12.89 9.04
N LEU A 83 -13.16 -11.90 9.79
CA LEU A 83 -14.60 -11.75 10.01
C LEU A 83 -15.35 -11.53 8.69
N VAL A 84 -14.84 -10.65 7.83
CA VAL A 84 -15.44 -10.37 6.52
C VAL A 84 -15.35 -11.58 5.59
N MET A 85 -14.29 -12.39 5.68
CA MET A 85 -14.19 -13.66 4.95
C MET A 85 -15.28 -14.66 5.36
N VAL A 86 -15.60 -14.73 6.65
CA VAL A 86 -16.64 -15.64 7.17
C VAL A 86 -18.03 -15.19 6.75
N TYR A 87 -18.33 -13.89 6.86
CA TYR A 87 -19.69 -13.38 6.61
C TYR A 87 -20.00 -13.07 5.15
N SER A 88 -18.99 -12.75 4.34
CA SER A 88 -19.17 -12.34 2.95
C SER A 88 -18.23 -13.05 1.97
N PRO A 89 -18.08 -14.38 1.98
CA PRO A 89 -17.07 -15.09 1.18
C PRO A 89 -17.12 -14.77 -0.33
N ASP A 90 -18.28 -14.36 -0.84
CA ASP A 90 -18.56 -14.01 -2.24
C ASP A 90 -18.33 -12.53 -2.61
N LEU A 91 -17.98 -11.67 -1.65
CA LEU A 91 -17.90 -10.20 -1.80
C LEU A 91 -19.24 -9.51 -2.15
N LYS A 92 -20.37 -10.17 -1.86
CA LYS A 92 -21.72 -9.68 -2.19
C LYS A 92 -22.65 -9.75 -0.99
N SER A 93 -22.46 -10.75 -0.13
CA SER A 93 -23.29 -10.97 1.04
C SER A 93 -23.09 -9.85 2.08
N SER A 94 -24.19 -9.41 2.70
CA SER A 94 -24.16 -8.41 3.77
C SER A 94 -23.52 -9.00 5.03
N CYS A 95 -22.75 -8.18 5.76
CA CYS A 95 -22.20 -8.56 7.05
C CYS A 95 -23.06 -8.01 8.20
N PRO A 96 -23.08 -8.65 9.38
CA PRO A 96 -23.67 -8.05 10.57
C PRO A 96 -23.06 -6.66 10.86
N PRO A 97 -23.85 -5.65 11.27
CA PRO A 97 -23.37 -4.29 11.54
C PRO A 97 -22.12 -4.20 12.43
N TRP A 98 -22.04 -5.04 13.46
CA TRP A 98 -20.91 -5.04 14.39
C TRP A 98 -19.58 -5.43 13.72
N VAL A 99 -19.61 -6.21 12.63
CA VAL A 99 -18.41 -6.57 11.86
C VAL A 99 -17.81 -5.30 11.26
N TRP A 100 -18.64 -4.46 10.65
CA TRP A 100 -18.18 -3.18 10.10
C TRP A 100 -17.72 -2.20 11.19
N MET A 101 -18.35 -2.20 12.37
CA MET A 101 -17.84 -1.44 13.52
C MET A 101 -16.43 -1.90 13.92
N VAL A 102 -16.21 -3.22 14.00
CA VAL A 102 -14.89 -3.79 14.30
C VAL A 102 -13.87 -3.39 13.24
N LEU A 103 -14.21 -3.45 11.94
CA LEU A 103 -13.28 -3.04 10.89
C LEU A 103 -12.92 -1.56 10.96
N GLY A 104 -13.90 -0.68 11.17
CA GLY A 104 -13.63 0.75 11.32
C GLY A 104 -12.71 1.05 12.51
N ILE A 105 -12.96 0.41 13.66
CA ILE A 105 -12.09 0.54 14.85
C ILE A 105 -10.71 -0.04 14.56
N SER A 106 -10.63 -1.26 14.02
CA SER A 106 -9.37 -1.91 13.69
C SER A 106 -8.54 -1.05 12.74
N THR A 107 -9.13 -0.49 11.69
CA THR A 107 -8.40 0.38 10.74
C THR A 107 -7.81 1.61 11.43
N LEU A 108 -8.57 2.29 12.30
CA LEU A 108 -8.06 3.47 13.03
C LEU A 108 -7.02 3.09 14.09
N VAL A 109 -7.20 1.97 14.79
CA VAL A 109 -6.22 1.45 15.74
C VAL A 109 -4.93 1.08 15.01
N SER A 110 -5.01 0.34 13.90
CA SER A 110 -3.86 -0.04 13.09
C SER A 110 -3.12 1.17 12.54
N GLN A 111 -3.84 2.17 12.00
CA GLN A 111 -3.24 3.44 11.57
C GLN A 111 -2.56 4.19 12.73
N THR A 112 -3.13 4.13 13.93
CA THR A 112 -2.50 4.75 15.10
C THR A 112 -1.23 4.00 15.49
N LEU A 113 -1.25 2.67 15.50
CA LEU A 113 -0.09 1.83 15.84
C LEU A 113 1.04 1.98 14.83
N ASP A 114 0.73 2.03 13.54
CA ASP A 114 1.64 2.38 12.46
C ASP A 114 2.37 3.72 12.74
N ASN A 115 1.61 4.78 13.01
CA ASN A 115 2.18 6.08 13.38
C ASN A 115 3.02 6.08 14.67
N MET A 116 2.78 5.10 15.56
CA MET A 116 3.50 4.96 16.83
C MET A 116 4.84 4.24 16.67
N ASP A 117 5.00 3.30 15.74
CA ASP A 117 6.16 2.40 15.73
C ASP A 117 7.48 3.14 15.46
N GLY A 118 7.53 4.03 14.46
CA GLY A 118 8.71 4.81 14.12
C GLY A 118 9.02 5.84 15.19
N LYS A 119 7.99 6.36 15.86
CA LYS A 119 8.15 7.26 17.02
C LYS A 119 8.73 6.50 18.22
N GLN A 120 8.24 5.30 18.50
CA GLN A 120 8.80 4.43 19.53
C GLN A 120 10.24 4.05 19.19
N ALA A 121 10.54 3.70 17.93
CA ALA A 121 11.89 3.33 17.49
C ALA A 121 12.90 4.47 17.69
N ARG A 122 12.50 5.72 17.43
CA ARG A 122 13.31 6.90 17.73
C ARG A 122 13.48 7.11 19.23
N ARG A 123 12.43 6.89 20.03
CA ARG A 123 12.45 7.04 21.49
C ARG A 123 13.38 6.02 22.16
N THR A 124 13.38 4.78 21.70
CA THR A 124 14.19 3.68 22.26
C THR A 124 15.58 3.57 21.64
N GLY A 125 15.87 4.35 20.59
CA GLY A 125 17.13 4.26 19.84
C GLY A 125 17.28 2.96 19.04
N THR A 126 16.17 2.33 18.66
CA THR A 126 16.14 1.03 17.97
C THR A 126 15.64 1.13 16.52
N SER A 127 15.72 2.31 15.90
CA SER A 127 15.47 2.48 14.46
C SER A 127 16.42 1.60 13.64
N SER A 128 15.89 0.84 12.69
CA SER A 128 16.69 -0.08 11.88
C SER A 128 16.09 -0.29 10.48
N PRO A 129 16.91 -0.66 9.48
CA PRO A 129 16.40 -1.04 8.15
C PRO A 129 15.43 -2.22 8.19
N LEU A 130 15.62 -3.15 9.13
CA LEU A 130 14.71 -4.28 9.33
C LEU A 130 13.32 -3.83 9.81
N GLY A 131 13.28 -2.87 10.75
CA GLY A 131 12.03 -2.30 11.23
C GLY A 131 11.24 -1.64 10.11
N LEU A 132 11.91 -0.82 9.29
CA LEU A 132 11.29 -0.19 8.11
C LEU A 132 10.79 -1.21 7.09
N MET A 133 11.57 -2.26 6.82
CA MET A 133 11.16 -3.33 5.91
C MET A 133 9.92 -4.08 6.43
N LEU A 134 9.85 -4.32 7.74
CA LEU A 134 8.68 -4.96 8.36
C LEU A 134 7.44 -4.06 8.25
N ASP A 135 7.60 -2.77 8.52
CA ASP A 135 6.55 -1.76 8.42
C ASP A 135 5.94 -1.69 7.02
N HIS A 136 6.77 -1.44 6.00
CA HIS A 136 6.32 -1.42 4.60
C HIS A 136 5.72 -2.76 4.15
N GLY A 137 6.25 -3.88 4.64
CA GLY A 137 5.69 -5.20 4.35
C GLY A 137 4.31 -5.40 4.97
N ALA A 138 4.10 -4.94 6.20
CA ALA A 138 2.80 -4.95 6.86
C ALA A 138 1.80 -4.05 6.13
N ASP A 139 2.22 -2.86 5.70
CA ASP A 139 1.42 -1.94 4.91
C ASP A 139 1.02 -2.52 3.56
N ALA A 140 1.95 -3.12 2.82
CA ALA A 140 1.65 -3.76 1.55
C ALA A 140 0.61 -4.89 1.71
N LEU A 141 0.66 -5.64 2.82
CA LEU A 141 -0.35 -6.66 3.13
C LEU A 141 -1.69 -6.03 3.49
N ASN A 142 -1.68 -4.97 4.30
CA ASN A 142 -2.88 -4.22 4.66
C ASN A 142 -3.57 -3.63 3.42
N VAL A 143 -2.84 -3.15 2.42
CA VAL A 143 -3.40 -2.68 1.14
C VAL A 143 -4.25 -3.77 0.49
N ASN A 144 -3.75 -5.01 0.45
CA ASN A 144 -4.51 -6.12 -0.12
C ASN A 144 -5.74 -6.48 0.73
N LEU A 145 -5.56 -6.65 2.05
CA LEU A 145 -6.65 -6.96 2.99
C LEU A 145 -7.77 -5.93 2.91
N CYS A 146 -7.40 -4.65 2.95
CA CYS A 146 -8.30 -3.51 2.91
C CYS A 146 -9.06 -3.45 1.58
N SER A 147 -8.38 -3.66 0.44
CA SER A 147 -9.03 -3.66 -0.88
C SER A 147 -10.14 -4.72 -0.97
N ILE A 148 -9.89 -5.94 -0.48
CA ILE A 148 -10.89 -7.02 -0.46
C ILE A 148 -12.04 -6.70 0.51
N ASN A 149 -11.74 -6.09 1.66
CA ASN A 149 -12.77 -5.65 2.60
C ASN A 149 -13.66 -4.54 2.01
N VAL A 150 -13.08 -3.61 1.26
CA VAL A 150 -13.84 -2.55 0.55
C VAL A 150 -14.71 -3.15 -0.56
N MET A 151 -14.25 -4.17 -1.29
CA MET A 151 -15.10 -4.88 -2.25
C MET A 151 -16.33 -5.51 -1.58
N ALA A 152 -16.13 -6.15 -0.42
CA ALA A 152 -17.23 -6.74 0.35
C ALA A 152 -18.18 -5.67 0.90
N LEU A 153 -17.64 -4.54 1.40
CA LEU A 153 -18.43 -3.41 1.89
C LEU A 153 -19.34 -2.83 0.80
N LEU A 154 -18.82 -2.68 -0.43
CA LEU A 154 -19.59 -2.17 -1.57
C LEU A 154 -20.53 -3.23 -2.18
N GLN A 155 -20.40 -4.49 -1.74
CA GLN A 155 -21.13 -5.65 -2.25
C GLN A 155 -21.00 -5.80 -3.77
N VAL A 156 -19.75 -5.74 -4.25
CA VAL A 156 -19.43 -5.66 -5.69
C VAL A 156 -18.97 -6.97 -6.32
N GLY A 157 -19.06 -8.12 -5.65
CA GLY A 157 -18.55 -9.38 -6.19
C GLY A 157 -19.10 -9.79 -7.57
N ASP A 158 -20.23 -9.26 -8.02
CA ASP A 158 -20.77 -9.49 -9.37
C ASP A 158 -20.15 -8.57 -10.44
N TYR A 159 -19.52 -7.47 -10.01
CA TYR A 159 -18.97 -6.43 -10.84
C TYR A 159 -17.45 -6.61 -10.99
N ARG A 160 -17.04 -7.55 -11.85
CA ARG A 160 -15.62 -7.89 -12.09
C ARG A 160 -14.71 -6.67 -12.25
N ALA A 161 -15.12 -5.75 -13.12
CA ALA A 161 -14.38 -4.54 -13.41
C ALA A 161 -14.25 -3.65 -12.17
N MET A 162 -15.30 -3.53 -11.37
CA MET A 162 -15.30 -2.70 -10.17
C MET A 162 -14.46 -3.31 -9.05
N CYS A 163 -14.53 -4.64 -8.84
CA CYS A 163 -13.61 -5.31 -7.93
C CYS A 163 -12.16 -5.06 -8.33
N PHE A 164 -11.84 -5.22 -9.62
CA PHE A 164 -10.50 -4.95 -10.12
C PHE A 164 -10.10 -3.48 -9.92
N SER A 165 -10.99 -2.53 -10.19
CA SER A 165 -10.73 -1.11 -9.96
C SER A 165 -10.42 -0.80 -8.50
N VAL A 166 -11.15 -1.40 -7.55
CA VAL A 166 -10.85 -1.24 -6.11
C VAL A 166 -9.44 -1.74 -5.78
N TRP A 167 -9.10 -2.98 -6.20
CA TRP A 167 -7.77 -3.54 -5.98
C TRP A 167 -6.66 -2.74 -6.66
N PHE A 168 -6.85 -2.40 -7.93
CA PHE A 168 -5.95 -1.59 -8.74
C PHE A 168 -5.66 -0.24 -8.09
N ASN A 169 -6.69 0.47 -7.64
CA ASN A 169 -6.54 1.77 -7.00
C ASN A 169 -5.69 1.66 -5.72
N SER A 170 -6.00 0.69 -4.86
CA SER A 170 -5.26 0.46 -3.62
C SER A 170 -3.78 0.14 -3.89
N CYS A 171 -3.49 -0.89 -4.69
CA CYS A 171 -2.13 -1.32 -4.97
C CYS A 171 -1.32 -0.27 -5.74
N THR A 172 -1.93 0.43 -6.70
CA THR A 172 -1.24 1.46 -7.51
C THR A 172 -0.81 2.64 -6.65
N SER A 173 -1.68 3.10 -5.74
CA SER A 173 -1.37 4.22 -4.86
C SER A 173 -0.16 3.92 -3.96
N PHE A 174 -0.12 2.72 -3.37
CA PHE A 174 0.98 2.27 -2.53
C PHE A 174 2.26 2.07 -3.35
N PHE A 175 2.17 1.33 -4.46
CA PHE A 175 3.32 1.05 -5.32
C PHE A 175 4.05 2.32 -5.75
N PHE A 176 3.31 3.32 -6.22
CA PHE A 176 3.95 4.55 -6.69
C PHE A 176 4.50 5.41 -5.55
N ALA A 177 3.98 5.31 -4.32
CA ALA A 177 4.55 6.00 -3.17
C ALA A 177 5.88 5.37 -2.76
N THR A 178 5.92 4.04 -2.66
CA THR A 178 7.16 3.29 -2.37
C THR A 178 8.18 3.40 -3.52
N TRP A 179 7.72 3.43 -4.77
CA TRP A 179 8.58 3.67 -5.93
C TRP A 179 9.19 5.08 -5.89
N GLU A 180 8.42 6.12 -5.54
CA GLU A 180 8.97 7.47 -5.34
C GLU A 180 10.03 7.46 -4.24
N GLU A 181 9.75 6.85 -3.09
CA GLU A 181 10.71 6.75 -2.00
C GLU A 181 11.98 6.03 -2.45
N TYR A 182 11.85 4.92 -3.19
CA TYR A 182 13.00 4.19 -3.74
C TYR A 182 13.86 5.06 -4.66
N GLN A 183 13.24 5.88 -5.52
CA GLN A 183 13.99 6.74 -6.45
C GLN A 183 14.60 7.98 -5.78
N THR A 184 13.92 8.54 -4.78
CA THR A 184 14.30 9.82 -4.17
C THR A 184 15.07 9.67 -2.86
N GLY A 185 14.96 8.51 -2.21
CA GLY A 185 15.52 8.22 -0.89
C GLY A 185 14.71 8.78 0.28
N SER A 186 13.51 9.30 0.04
CA SER A 186 12.64 9.85 1.09
C SER A 186 11.16 9.66 0.77
N LEU A 187 10.36 9.20 1.73
CA LEU A 187 8.92 9.07 1.55
C LEU A 187 8.24 10.44 1.70
N TYR A 188 7.66 10.95 0.61
CA TYR A 188 6.91 12.20 0.63
C TYR A 188 5.41 11.94 0.56
N LEU A 189 4.70 12.25 1.63
CA LEU A 189 3.24 12.18 1.67
C LEU A 189 2.66 13.59 1.55
N GLY A 190 1.85 13.79 0.50
CA GLY A 190 1.21 15.07 0.20
C GLY A 190 0.13 15.47 1.23
N VAL A 191 -0.45 16.65 1.02
CA VAL A 191 -1.50 17.23 1.88
C VAL A 191 -2.75 16.36 1.95
N PHE A 192 -3.01 15.58 0.90
CA PHE A 192 -4.02 14.52 0.89
C PHE A 192 -3.34 13.27 0.39
N ASN A 193 -3.34 12.21 1.19
CA ASN A 193 -2.63 10.97 0.86
C ASN A 193 -3.37 9.71 1.34
N GLY A 194 -3.01 8.57 0.75
CA GLY A 194 -3.64 7.28 1.04
C GLY A 194 -3.47 6.82 2.49
N PRO A 195 -2.24 6.74 3.02
CA PRO A 195 -1.97 6.23 4.38
C PRO A 195 -2.67 7.02 5.49
N THR A 196 -2.85 8.33 5.33
CA THR A 196 -3.51 9.17 6.33
C THR A 196 -4.99 9.37 6.02
N ASP A 197 -5.31 10.07 4.93
CA ASP A 197 -6.68 10.51 4.63
C ASP A 197 -7.51 9.37 4.02
N GLY A 198 -6.90 8.55 3.16
CA GLY A 198 -7.56 7.40 2.54
C GLY A 198 -8.02 6.37 3.57
N LEU A 199 -7.17 6.02 4.55
CA LEU A 199 -7.55 5.09 5.63
C LEU A 199 -8.67 5.65 6.52
N LEU A 200 -8.70 6.97 6.78
CA LEU A 200 -9.82 7.58 7.49
C LEU A 200 -11.12 7.44 6.69
N ILE A 201 -11.10 7.71 5.39
CA ILE A 201 -12.28 7.57 4.52
C ILE A 201 -12.77 6.12 4.49
N VAL A 202 -11.86 5.15 4.44
CA VAL A 202 -12.20 3.72 4.53
C VAL A 202 -12.85 3.40 5.89
N ALA A 203 -12.25 3.84 7.01
CA ALA A 203 -12.80 3.60 8.35
C ALA A 203 -14.20 4.21 8.51
N LEU A 204 -14.39 5.45 8.04
CA LEU A 204 -15.71 6.10 8.03
C LEU A 204 -16.71 5.35 7.16
N SER A 205 -16.28 4.81 6.02
CA SER A 205 -17.14 3.99 5.15
C SER A 205 -17.60 2.71 5.87
N PHE A 206 -16.73 2.07 6.65
CA PHE A 206 -17.12 0.95 7.50
C PHE A 206 -18.17 1.36 8.54
N PHE A 207 -17.96 2.46 9.27
CA PHE A 207 -18.95 2.94 10.25
C PHE A 207 -20.29 3.30 9.60
N VAL A 208 -20.29 3.99 8.47
CA VAL A 208 -21.51 4.33 7.74
C VAL A 208 -22.24 3.06 7.29
N THR A 209 -21.51 2.05 6.80
CA THR A 209 -22.11 0.76 6.40
C THR A 209 -22.68 0.01 7.61
N ALA A 210 -22.05 0.10 8.78
CA ALA A 210 -22.58 -0.47 10.02
C ALA A 210 -23.93 0.15 10.42
N LEU A 211 -24.10 1.45 10.17
CA LEU A 211 -25.31 2.19 10.52
C LEU A 211 -26.42 2.09 9.47
N ALA A 212 -26.11 1.57 8.28
CA ALA A 212 -27.11 1.37 7.22
C ALA A 212 -28.04 0.20 7.56
N GLU A 213 -29.35 0.45 7.57
CA GLU A 213 -30.37 -0.57 7.80
C GLU A 213 -30.34 -1.68 6.73
N ASP A 214 -30.20 -1.27 5.47
CA ASP A 214 -29.99 -2.15 4.32
C ASP A 214 -28.72 -1.70 3.59
N GLN A 215 -27.63 -2.44 3.82
CA GLN A 215 -26.30 -2.14 3.29
C GLN A 215 -26.28 -2.15 1.75
N PHE A 216 -27.01 -3.07 1.13
CA PHE A 216 -27.05 -3.19 -0.32
C PHE A 216 -27.75 -1.99 -0.92
N ARG A 217 -28.96 -1.68 -0.43
CA ARG A 217 -29.71 -0.51 -0.88
C ARG A 217 -28.98 0.79 -0.58
N PHE A 218 -28.25 0.87 0.53
CA PHE A 218 -27.46 2.05 0.84
C PHE A 218 -26.39 2.31 -0.23
N TRP A 219 -25.60 1.30 -0.60
CA TRP A 219 -24.53 1.46 -1.59
C TRP A 219 -25.03 1.50 -3.03
N ASP A 220 -26.20 0.94 -3.31
CA ASP A 220 -26.84 0.94 -4.63
C ASP A 220 -27.73 2.16 -4.89
N ALA A 221 -28.10 2.90 -3.84
CA ALA A 221 -28.84 4.14 -3.99
C ALA A 221 -28.12 5.16 -4.87
N GLU A 222 -28.90 5.95 -5.61
CA GLU A 222 -28.39 7.02 -6.44
C GLU A 222 -27.66 8.08 -5.60
N PHE A 223 -26.48 8.48 -6.08
CA PHE A 223 -25.72 9.61 -5.55
C PHE A 223 -26.00 10.87 -6.38
N ALA A 224 -25.78 10.82 -7.68
CA ALA A 224 -26.07 11.91 -8.62
C ALA A 224 -26.08 11.41 -10.08
N PHE A 225 -26.93 11.99 -10.92
CA PHE A 225 -26.95 11.76 -12.38
C PHE A 225 -27.04 10.28 -12.78
N GLY A 226 -27.80 9.46 -12.05
CA GLY A 226 -27.91 8.03 -12.27
C GLY A 226 -26.70 7.19 -11.83
N ILE A 227 -25.70 7.80 -11.19
CA ILE A 227 -24.54 7.09 -10.62
C ILE A 227 -24.87 6.70 -9.19
N SER A 228 -24.78 5.41 -8.85
CA SER A 228 -24.98 4.95 -7.47
C SER A 228 -23.79 5.25 -6.57
N ARG A 229 -24.01 5.24 -5.24
CA ARG A 229 -22.97 5.57 -4.25
C ARG A 229 -21.73 4.69 -4.37
N LYS A 230 -21.88 3.40 -4.67
CA LYS A 230 -20.73 2.51 -4.86
C LYS A 230 -19.88 2.92 -6.06
N PHE A 231 -20.49 3.25 -7.20
CA PHE A 231 -19.77 3.75 -8.38
C PHE A 231 -19.13 5.11 -8.12
N ALA A 232 -19.85 6.02 -7.43
CA ALA A 232 -19.31 7.32 -7.04
C ALA A 232 -18.08 7.18 -6.13
N MET A 233 -18.12 6.27 -5.15
CA MET A 233 -17.01 6.00 -4.23
C MET A 233 -15.79 5.44 -4.95
N THR A 234 -15.97 4.41 -5.79
CA THR A 234 -14.86 3.85 -6.58
C THR A 234 -14.31 4.85 -7.60
N GLY A 235 -15.18 5.68 -8.20
CA GLY A 235 -14.76 6.75 -9.10
C GLY A 235 -13.94 7.82 -8.38
N PHE A 236 -14.39 8.26 -7.21
CA PHE A 236 -13.67 9.20 -6.36
C PHE A 236 -12.27 8.67 -6.01
N TYR A 237 -12.16 7.42 -5.52
CA TYR A 237 -10.86 6.81 -5.25
C TYR A 237 -9.98 6.75 -6.50
N THR A 238 -10.53 6.36 -7.65
CA THR A 238 -9.80 6.34 -8.91
C THR A 238 -9.18 7.71 -9.21
N VAL A 239 -9.97 8.80 -9.13
CA VAL A 239 -9.48 10.16 -9.38
C VAL A 239 -8.36 10.55 -8.40
N CYS A 240 -8.51 10.25 -7.11
CA CYS A 240 -7.48 10.50 -6.12
C CYS A 240 -6.17 9.77 -6.46
N VAL A 241 -6.26 8.49 -6.81
CA VAL A 241 -5.08 7.67 -7.17
C VAL A 241 -4.39 8.21 -8.42
N PHE A 242 -5.12 8.61 -9.46
CA PHE A 242 -4.51 9.27 -10.62
C PHE A 242 -3.76 10.55 -10.23
N GLY A 243 -4.33 11.35 -9.33
CA GLY A 243 -3.67 12.53 -8.77
C GLY A 243 -2.38 12.18 -8.03
N THR A 244 -2.41 11.17 -7.17
CA THR A 244 -1.24 10.66 -6.43
C THR A 244 -0.15 10.18 -7.38
N VAL A 245 -0.48 9.31 -8.34
CA VAL A 245 0.48 8.77 -9.31
C VAL A 245 1.13 9.89 -10.13
N LEU A 246 0.34 10.87 -10.59
CA LEU A 246 0.87 12.04 -11.29
C LEU A 246 1.85 12.83 -10.39
N GLY A 247 1.49 13.05 -9.13
CA GLY A 247 2.36 13.70 -8.13
C GLY A 247 3.70 12.97 -7.98
N ASN A 248 3.66 11.66 -7.79
CA ASN A 248 4.84 10.82 -7.59
C ASN A 248 5.74 10.80 -8.84
N LEU A 249 5.15 10.68 -10.03
CA LEU A 249 5.89 10.77 -11.31
C LEU A 249 6.61 12.11 -11.48
N LEU A 250 5.93 13.21 -11.15
CA LEU A 250 6.53 14.55 -11.22
C LEU A 250 7.64 14.72 -10.17
N ALA A 251 7.45 14.20 -8.96
CA ALA A 251 8.43 14.25 -7.89
C ALA A 251 9.72 13.51 -8.27
N VAL A 252 9.60 12.29 -8.80
CA VAL A 252 10.75 11.50 -9.28
C VAL A 252 11.45 12.21 -10.44
N LYS A 253 10.68 12.74 -11.41
CA LYS A 253 11.27 13.48 -12.54
C LYS A 253 12.08 14.69 -12.06
N GLN A 254 11.57 15.45 -11.09
CA GLN A 254 12.28 16.61 -10.51
C GLN A 254 13.51 16.20 -9.70
N ALA A 255 13.45 15.08 -8.98
CA ALA A 255 14.59 14.56 -8.23
C ALA A 255 15.72 14.12 -9.17
N ILE A 256 15.39 13.41 -10.26
CA ILE A 256 16.36 12.96 -11.28
C ILE A 256 16.96 14.14 -12.04
N SER A 257 16.18 15.19 -12.33
CA SER A 257 16.70 16.39 -13.00
C SER A 257 17.59 17.28 -12.11
N GLY A 258 17.90 16.83 -10.87
CA GLY A 258 18.79 17.54 -9.94
C GLY A 258 18.15 18.74 -9.25
N LEU A 259 16.83 18.93 -9.39
CA LEU A 259 16.11 20.05 -8.77
C LEU A 259 15.73 19.79 -7.31
N ARG A 260 15.83 18.53 -6.84
CA ARG A 260 15.29 18.13 -5.52
C ARG A 260 16.17 17.18 -4.69
N SER A 261 17.34 16.73 -5.15
CA SER A 261 18.14 15.74 -4.39
C SER A 261 19.66 15.91 -4.50
N GLU A 262 20.33 15.91 -3.34
CA GLU A 262 21.81 15.82 -3.18
C GLU A 262 22.34 14.39 -3.44
N ARG A 263 21.45 13.39 -3.50
CA ARG A 263 21.81 11.96 -3.59
C ARG A 263 21.47 11.32 -4.93
N SER A 264 21.20 12.14 -5.96
CA SER A 264 20.74 11.69 -7.28
C SER A 264 21.60 10.56 -7.83
N THR A 265 21.05 9.34 -7.78
CA THR A 265 21.44 8.28 -8.70
C THR A 265 21.25 8.83 -10.10
N ARG A 266 22.35 8.93 -10.87
CA ARG A 266 22.40 9.42 -12.26
C ARG A 266 21.67 8.50 -13.25
N MET A 267 20.57 7.87 -12.85
CA MET A 267 19.78 7.03 -13.73
C MET A 267 18.78 7.89 -14.50
N PRO A 268 18.68 7.73 -15.82
CA PRO A 268 17.65 8.38 -16.61
C PRO A 268 16.25 8.04 -16.09
N PHE A 269 15.29 8.96 -16.23
CA PHE A 269 13.90 8.73 -15.84
C PHE A 269 13.29 7.48 -16.48
N VAL A 270 13.69 7.16 -17.72
CA VAL A 270 13.28 5.93 -18.40
C VAL A 270 13.71 4.68 -17.63
N SER A 271 14.93 4.66 -17.09
CA SER A 271 15.41 3.56 -16.26
C SER A 271 14.62 3.43 -14.95
N ALA A 272 14.19 4.55 -14.37
CA ALA A 272 13.28 4.53 -13.21
C ALA A 272 11.91 3.94 -13.57
N LEU A 273 11.38 4.24 -14.76
CA LEU A 273 10.13 3.66 -15.26
C LEU A 273 10.23 2.17 -15.57
N LEU A 274 11.39 1.67 -16.01
CA LEU A 274 11.57 0.23 -16.25
C LEU A 274 11.36 -0.60 -14.96
N LEU A 275 11.58 -0.01 -13.79
CA LEU A 275 11.33 -0.68 -12.50
C LEU A 275 9.83 -0.87 -12.20
N THR A 276 8.92 -0.23 -12.96
CA THR A 276 7.48 -0.44 -12.82
C THR A 276 6.96 -1.61 -13.67
N ILE A 277 7.80 -2.20 -14.55
CA ILE A 277 7.41 -3.32 -15.42
C ILE A 277 6.83 -4.51 -14.64
N PRO A 278 7.43 -4.99 -13.53
CA PRO A 278 6.85 -6.09 -12.77
C PRO A 278 5.44 -5.79 -12.26
N PHE A 279 5.21 -4.57 -11.78
CA PHE A 279 3.89 -4.12 -11.36
C PHE A 279 2.89 -4.09 -12.51
N CYS A 280 3.28 -3.49 -13.65
CA CYS A 280 2.46 -3.50 -14.87
C CYS A 280 2.13 -4.92 -15.36
N ALA A 281 3.06 -5.87 -15.21
CA ALA A 281 2.83 -7.27 -15.56
C ALA A 281 1.80 -7.95 -14.64
N VAL A 282 1.85 -7.68 -13.32
CA VAL A 282 0.82 -8.16 -12.38
C VAL A 282 -0.54 -7.57 -12.71
N LEU A 283 -0.61 -6.26 -13.00
CA LEU A 283 -1.85 -5.60 -13.42
C LEU A 283 -2.43 -6.22 -14.70
N LEU A 284 -1.58 -6.41 -15.72
CA LEU A 284 -1.99 -7.04 -16.98
C LEU A 284 -2.45 -8.48 -16.75
N GLY A 285 -1.73 -9.25 -15.92
CA GLY A 285 -2.12 -10.61 -15.53
C GLY A 285 -3.48 -10.65 -14.84
N GLY A 286 -3.77 -9.68 -13.97
CA GLY A 286 -5.08 -9.53 -13.33
C GLY A 286 -6.21 -9.24 -14.34
N VAL A 287 -5.99 -8.32 -15.28
CA VAL A 287 -6.96 -8.04 -16.36
C VAL A 287 -7.20 -9.27 -17.23
N LEU A 288 -6.13 -9.91 -17.71
CA LEU A 288 -6.24 -11.12 -18.52
C LEU A 288 -6.89 -12.27 -17.74
N GLY A 289 -6.61 -12.39 -16.45
CA GLY A 289 -7.26 -13.35 -15.56
C GLY A 289 -8.77 -13.14 -15.50
N LEU A 290 -9.22 -11.90 -15.29
CA LEU A 290 -10.65 -11.56 -15.14
C LEU A 290 -11.46 -11.73 -16.43
N PHE A 291 -10.88 -11.38 -17.58
CA PHE A 291 -11.60 -11.31 -18.85
C PHE A 291 -11.28 -12.47 -19.81
N CYS A 292 -10.27 -13.28 -19.49
CA CYS A 292 -9.90 -14.44 -20.29
C CYS A 292 -9.87 -15.71 -19.42
N GLY A 293 -8.67 -16.24 -19.15
CA GLY A 293 -8.46 -17.63 -18.73
C GLY A 293 -8.91 -17.98 -17.31
N TRP A 294 -9.03 -17.02 -16.40
CA TRP A 294 -9.39 -17.26 -14.99
C TRP A 294 -10.73 -16.64 -14.60
N SER A 295 -11.55 -16.30 -15.60
CA SER A 295 -12.87 -15.72 -15.39
C SER A 295 -13.80 -16.66 -14.61
N SER A 296 -13.63 -17.97 -14.76
CA SER A 296 -14.31 -19.00 -13.97
C SER A 296 -13.86 -19.02 -12.51
N VAL A 297 -12.55 -18.84 -12.26
CA VAL A 297 -11.99 -18.78 -10.89
C VAL A 297 -12.54 -17.57 -10.15
N PHE A 298 -12.61 -16.40 -10.80
CA PHE A 298 -13.26 -15.23 -10.19
C PHE A 298 -14.73 -15.51 -9.90
N ALA A 299 -15.45 -16.16 -10.83
CA ALA A 299 -16.88 -16.41 -10.67
C ALA A 299 -17.19 -17.37 -9.50
N SER A 300 -16.32 -18.36 -9.25
CA SER A 300 -16.47 -19.29 -8.13
C SER A 300 -15.89 -18.75 -6.82
N GLU A 301 -14.69 -18.16 -6.89
CA GLU A 301 -13.85 -17.83 -5.73
C GLU A 301 -13.21 -16.43 -5.88
N PRO A 302 -14.00 -15.34 -5.87
CA PRO A 302 -13.50 -13.99 -6.16
C PRO A 302 -12.45 -13.52 -5.13
N ARG A 303 -12.57 -13.95 -3.87
CA ARG A 303 -11.58 -13.65 -2.82
C ARG A 303 -10.23 -14.29 -3.10
N LEU A 304 -10.22 -15.58 -3.47
CA LEU A 304 -8.98 -16.30 -3.77
C LEU A 304 -8.27 -15.66 -4.95
N PHE A 305 -9.03 -15.22 -5.96
CA PHE A 305 -8.49 -14.48 -7.09
C PHE A 305 -7.70 -13.23 -6.67
N PHE A 306 -8.26 -12.37 -5.81
CA PHE A 306 -7.56 -11.18 -5.32
C PHE A 306 -6.46 -11.48 -4.31
N TRP A 307 -6.58 -12.55 -3.53
CA TRP A 307 -5.47 -13.02 -2.71
C TRP A 307 -4.26 -13.43 -3.56
N CYS A 308 -4.48 -14.17 -4.65
CA CYS A 308 -3.40 -14.53 -5.58
C CYS A 308 -2.73 -13.29 -6.19
N LEU A 309 -3.51 -12.31 -6.67
CA LEU A 309 -2.95 -11.06 -7.18
C LEU A 309 -2.22 -10.26 -6.10
N GLY A 310 -2.79 -10.19 -4.91
CA GLY A 310 -2.18 -9.54 -3.75
C GLY A 310 -0.85 -10.15 -3.34
N LEU A 311 -0.75 -11.49 -3.32
CA LEU A 311 0.51 -12.18 -3.03
C LEU A 311 1.57 -11.92 -4.11
N MET A 312 1.17 -11.83 -5.38
CA MET A 312 2.09 -11.42 -6.46
C MET A 312 2.53 -9.97 -6.32
N PHE A 313 1.67 -9.09 -5.83
CA PHE A 313 1.99 -7.69 -5.54
C PHE A 313 2.96 -7.54 -4.36
N LEU A 314 2.80 -8.34 -3.30
CA LEU A 314 3.64 -8.29 -2.09
C LEU A 314 5.12 -8.59 -2.31
N ILE A 315 5.46 -9.28 -3.40
CA ILE A 315 6.82 -9.68 -3.73
C ILE A 315 7.53 -8.72 -4.70
N LEU A 316 6.88 -7.60 -5.06
CA LEU A 316 7.43 -6.55 -5.93
C LEU A 316 8.15 -5.47 -5.11
#